data_AF-A0AAD2CW18-F1
#
_entry.id   AF-A0AAD2CW18-F1
#
_cell.length_a   1.000
_cell.length_b   1.000
_cell.length_c   1.000
_cell.angle_alpha   90.00
_cell.angle_beta   90.00
_cell.angle_gamma   90.00
#
_symmetry.space_group_name_H-M   'P 1'
#
loop_
_entity.id
_entity.type
_entity.pdbx_description
1 polymer ?
#
loop_
_entity_poly.entity_id
_entity_poly.type
_entity_poly.pdbx_seq_one_letter_code
_entity_poly.pdbx_strand_id
1 'polypeptide(L)'
;MEIGLRRGYEGELQHAVVRRRLVDAEGNPMGVANNNQLLDTRQYKVEYKDGSTKVLAANLLAENLLAQVDKHGHRHLLMEEITEHRSDEKAVKMKDAFCPLASGAQQRRHTTAGWDFYITWKDGSSNWIPLKDMKESFPIEVANYAISKGIQDEPAIAWWIPHIVRKQKRFLGKVKLKYWDCTHKYGIRIQKSIKEAIEIDKANGDTLWQDSIQMEMKNN
;
A
#
# COMPACT_ATOMS: atom_id res chain seq x y z
N MET A 1 8.59 19.60 -6.95
CA MET A 1 8.93 18.18 -7.18
C MET A 1 9.28 17.57 -5.83
N GLU A 2 8.62 16.48 -5.45
CA GLU A 2 8.92 15.74 -4.22
C GLU A 2 9.93 14.63 -4.47
N ILE A 3 10.86 14.45 -3.54
CA ILE A 3 11.93 13.46 -3.62
C ILE A 3 12.19 12.86 -2.24
N GLY A 4 12.39 11.55 -2.15
CA GLY A 4 12.95 10.92 -0.96
C GLY A 4 14.47 11.11 -0.91
N LEU A 5 15.02 11.54 0.21
CA LEU A 5 16.46 11.68 0.40
C LEU A 5 16.84 10.91 1.66
N ARG A 6 17.81 9.99 1.53
CA ARG A 6 18.32 9.26 2.70
C ARG A 6 19.16 10.19 3.58
N ARG A 7 18.85 10.28 4.87
CA ARG A 7 19.52 11.14 5.87
C ARG A 7 19.67 10.40 7.20
N GLY A 8 20.66 10.78 8.00
CA GLY A 8 20.94 10.19 9.31
C GLY A 8 21.91 9.01 9.25
N TYR A 9 22.30 8.49 10.42
CA TYR A 9 23.26 7.38 10.55
C TYR A 9 22.70 6.05 10.02
N GLU A 10 21.39 5.83 10.14
CA GLU A 10 20.70 4.63 9.64
C GLU A 10 20.19 4.77 8.19
N GLY A 11 20.38 5.94 7.55
CA GLY A 11 20.00 6.14 6.15
C GLY A 11 18.48 6.12 5.92
N GLU A 12 17.72 6.65 6.88
CA GLU A 12 16.26 6.80 6.81
C GLU A 12 15.85 7.66 5.62
N LEU A 13 14.82 7.24 4.89
CA LEU A 13 14.29 7.97 3.75
C LEU A 13 13.42 9.13 4.26
N GLN A 14 13.86 10.36 4.03
CA GLN A 14 13.09 11.56 4.38
C GLN A 14 12.58 12.26 3.12
N HIS A 15 11.30 12.62 3.12
CA HIS A 15 10.71 13.35 1.99
C HIS A 15 11.08 14.84 2.04
N ALA A 16 11.43 15.35 0.87
CA ALA A 16 11.79 16.74 0.67
C ALA A 16 11.22 17.28 -0.64
N VAL A 17 10.98 18.58 -0.69
CA VAL A 17 10.48 19.30 -1.85
C VAL A 17 11.61 20.11 -2.46
N VAL A 18 11.88 19.91 -3.74
CA VAL A 18 12.76 20.80 -4.52
C VAL A 18 11.98 22.10 -4.76
N ARG A 19 12.45 23.20 -4.16
CA ARG A 19 11.75 24.49 -4.18
C ARG A 19 12.15 25.36 -5.37
N ARG A 20 13.45 25.63 -5.53
CA ARG A 20 13.96 26.56 -6.54
C ARG A 20 15.41 26.29 -6.90
N ARG A 21 15.81 26.72 -8.09
CA ARG A 21 17.22 26.81 -8.51
C ARG A 21 17.92 27.89 -7.67
N LEU A 22 19.15 27.61 -7.27
CA LEU A 22 19.96 28.54 -6.50
C LEU A 22 20.60 29.58 -7.43
N VAL A 23 20.68 30.83 -6.96
CA VAL A 23 21.34 31.95 -7.63
C VAL A 23 22.36 32.57 -6.68
N ASP A 24 23.44 33.14 -7.22
CA ASP A 24 24.43 33.91 -6.48
C ASP A 24 23.91 35.30 -6.07
N ALA A 25 24.77 36.11 -5.45
CA ALA A 25 24.42 37.47 -5.00
C ALA A 25 24.19 38.43 -6.19
N GLU A 26 24.81 38.15 -7.34
CA GLU A 26 24.62 38.91 -8.58
C GLU A 26 23.40 38.43 -9.41
N GLY A 27 22.70 37.39 -8.96
CA GLY A 27 21.51 36.83 -9.62
C GLY A 27 21.81 35.82 -10.73
N ASN A 28 23.07 35.41 -10.94
CA ASN A 28 23.40 34.34 -11.87
C ASN A 28 23.09 32.98 -11.26
N PRO A 29 22.64 32.01 -12.08
CA PRO A 29 22.31 30.69 -11.58
C PRO A 29 23.56 29.87 -11.23
N MET A 30 23.51 29.22 -10.08
CA MET A 30 24.60 28.38 -9.58
C MET A 30 24.67 27.02 -10.30
N GLY A 31 25.87 26.64 -10.73
CA GLY A 31 26.18 25.38 -11.41
C GLY A 31 25.87 25.38 -12.91
N VAL A 32 26.47 24.44 -13.64
CA VAL A 32 26.46 24.39 -15.10
C VAL A 32 25.53 23.30 -15.60
N ALA A 33 24.72 23.66 -16.59
CA ALA A 33 23.83 22.76 -17.29
C ALA A 33 24.63 21.74 -18.12
N ASN A 34 24.21 20.49 -18.15
CA ASN A 34 24.75 19.49 -19.06
C ASN A 34 23.61 18.69 -19.71
N ASN A 35 23.79 18.29 -20.97
CA ASN A 35 22.86 17.41 -21.66
C ASN A 35 22.83 16.02 -21.01
N ASN A 36 23.96 15.56 -20.47
CA ASN A 36 24.00 14.36 -19.66
C ASN A 36 23.62 14.70 -18.21
N GLN A 37 22.47 14.22 -17.74
CA GLN A 37 21.94 14.49 -16.40
C GLN A 37 22.88 14.06 -15.28
N LEU A 38 23.71 13.03 -15.48
CA LEU A 38 24.70 12.59 -14.49
C LEU A 38 25.83 13.61 -14.27
N LEU A 39 26.06 14.48 -15.26
CA LEU A 39 27.07 15.52 -15.23
C LEU A 39 26.47 16.93 -15.01
N ASP A 40 25.15 17.02 -14.79
CA ASP A 40 24.48 18.29 -14.52
C ASP A 40 24.79 18.75 -13.09
N THR A 41 25.46 19.89 -12.97
CA THR A 41 25.93 20.45 -11.70
C THR A 41 25.06 21.61 -11.20
N ARG A 42 23.93 21.90 -11.86
CA ARG A 42 22.97 22.93 -11.42
C ARG A 42 22.54 22.69 -9.98
N GLN A 43 22.55 23.73 -9.17
CA GLN A 43 22.22 23.61 -7.75
C GLN A 43 20.78 24.03 -7.45
N TYR A 44 20.13 23.27 -6.58
CA TYR A 44 18.76 23.50 -6.15
C TYR A 44 18.65 23.52 -4.63
N LYS A 45 17.80 24.41 -4.13
CA LYS A 45 17.39 24.40 -2.72
C LYS A 45 16.28 23.38 -2.52
N VAL A 46 16.54 22.43 -1.65
CA VAL A 46 15.62 21.39 -1.22
C VAL A 46 15.20 21.66 0.22
N GLU A 47 13.91 21.53 0.49
CA GLU A 47 13.30 21.76 1.80
C GLU A 47 12.64 20.48 2.28
N TYR A 48 13.03 20.03 3.47
CA TYR A 48 12.50 18.84 4.11
C TYR A 48 11.20 19.16 4.87
N LYS A 49 10.44 18.12 5.25
CA LYS A 49 9.20 18.29 6.03
C LYS A 49 9.40 18.93 7.41
N ASP A 50 10.57 18.75 8.00
CA ASP A 50 10.98 19.39 9.28
C ASP A 50 11.33 20.88 9.12
N GLY A 51 11.22 21.44 7.91
CA GLY A 51 11.58 22.81 7.59
C GLY A 51 13.08 23.03 7.37
N SER A 52 13.92 22.00 7.57
CA SER A 52 15.34 22.09 7.28
C SER A 52 15.57 22.20 5.77
N THR A 53 16.63 22.90 5.36
CA THR A 53 16.94 23.09 3.94
C THR A 53 18.34 22.63 3.61
N LYS A 54 18.51 22.01 2.44
CA LYS A 54 19.81 21.55 1.94
C LYS A 54 19.94 21.92 0.47
N VAL A 55 21.15 22.26 0.06
CA VAL A 55 21.48 22.53 -1.35
C VAL A 55 22.02 21.24 -1.96
N LEU A 56 21.41 20.79 -3.05
CA LEU A 56 21.83 19.59 -3.79
C LEU A 56 22.02 19.92 -5.27
N ALA A 57 22.95 19.22 -5.91
CA ALA A 57 23.17 19.29 -7.35
C ALA A 57 22.13 18.48 -8.13
N ALA A 58 21.91 18.83 -9.40
CA ALA A 58 20.90 18.23 -10.27
C ALA A 58 21.13 16.74 -10.52
N ASN A 59 22.38 16.33 -10.76
CA ASN A 59 22.75 14.93 -10.92
C ASN A 59 22.35 14.08 -9.70
N LEU A 60 22.66 14.55 -8.50
CA LEU A 60 22.33 13.85 -7.26
C LEU A 60 20.80 13.77 -7.05
N LEU A 61 20.05 14.80 -7.44
CA LEU A 61 18.59 14.74 -7.42
C LEU A 61 18.05 13.72 -8.42
N ALA A 62 18.61 13.66 -9.63
CA ALA A 62 18.22 12.69 -10.65
C ALA A 62 18.50 11.25 -10.19
N GLU A 63 19.67 10.98 -9.61
CA GLU A 63 20.02 9.68 -9.05
C GLU A 63 19.05 9.23 -7.96
N ASN A 64 18.71 10.12 -7.01
CA ASN A 64 17.77 9.80 -5.94
C ASN A 64 16.35 9.55 -6.46
N LEU A 65 15.91 10.28 -7.49
CA LEU A 65 14.62 10.04 -8.15
C LEU A 65 14.60 8.68 -8.85
N LEU A 66 15.65 8.36 -9.60
CA LEU A 66 15.79 7.09 -10.32
C LEU A 66 15.81 5.89 -9.37
N ALA A 67 16.45 6.03 -8.21
CA ALA A 67 16.49 4.98 -7.19
C ALA A 67 15.11 4.66 -6.57
N GLN A 68 14.11 5.53 -6.74
CA GLN A 68 12.77 5.39 -6.14
C GLN A 68 11.70 4.90 -7.12
N VAL A 69 12.02 4.82 -8.41
CA VAL A 69 11.08 4.41 -9.44
C VAL A 69 11.44 3.02 -9.98
N ASP A 70 10.43 2.29 -10.42
CA ASP A 70 10.65 1.02 -11.13
C ASP A 70 11.19 1.24 -12.55
N LYS A 71 11.41 0.15 -13.28
CA LYS A 71 11.85 0.17 -14.69
C LYS A 71 10.90 0.90 -15.65
N HIS A 72 9.68 1.21 -15.22
CA HIS A 72 8.68 1.96 -15.98
C HIS A 72 8.53 3.41 -15.51
N GLY A 73 9.30 3.84 -14.52
CA GLY A 73 9.24 5.20 -13.96
C GLY A 73 8.12 5.39 -12.93
N HIS A 74 7.49 4.32 -12.44
CA HIS A 74 6.44 4.40 -11.44
C HIS A 74 7.00 4.25 -10.02
N ARG A 75 6.58 5.14 -9.12
CA ARG A 75 6.82 4.99 -7.68
C ARG A 75 5.77 4.04 -7.10
N HIS A 76 6.20 2.93 -6.51
CA HIS A 76 5.30 2.07 -5.75
C HIS A 76 5.16 2.62 -4.33
N LEU A 77 4.07 3.35 -4.10
CA LEU A 77 3.66 3.77 -2.76
C LEU A 77 2.87 2.63 -2.12
N LEU A 78 3.42 2.06 -1.04
CA LEU A 78 2.68 1.09 -0.25
C LEU A 78 1.92 1.82 0.84
N MET A 79 0.59 1.72 0.81
CA MET A 79 -0.25 2.28 1.85
C MET A 79 -0.01 1.58 3.18
N GLU A 80 0.05 2.37 4.25
CA GLU A 80 0.07 1.85 5.61
C GLU A 80 -1.34 1.84 6.18
N GLU A 81 -1.98 3.01 6.28
CA GLU A 81 -3.32 3.13 6.86
C GLU A 81 -4.10 4.35 6.31
N ILE A 82 -5.43 4.25 6.37
CA ILE A 82 -6.33 5.37 6.18
C ILE A 82 -6.66 5.96 7.55
N THR A 83 -6.26 7.20 7.78
CA THR A 83 -6.41 7.87 9.08
C THR A 83 -7.72 8.64 9.15
N GLU A 84 -7.96 9.51 8.16
CA GLU A 84 -9.13 10.39 8.12
C GLU A 84 -9.87 10.32 6.77
N HIS A 85 -11.08 10.87 6.75
CA HIS A 85 -11.87 11.07 5.55
C HIS A 85 -12.59 12.41 5.63
N ARG A 86 -12.92 12.99 4.48
CA ARG A 86 -13.72 14.21 4.37
C ARG A 86 -14.67 14.13 3.18
N SER A 87 -15.75 14.88 3.27
CA SER A 87 -16.71 15.05 2.18
C SER A 87 -16.87 16.53 1.83
N ASP A 88 -16.93 16.81 0.53
CA ASP A 88 -17.13 18.14 -0.03
C ASP A 88 -18.61 18.37 -0.38
N GLU A 89 -18.99 19.61 -0.71
CA GLU A 89 -20.33 19.98 -1.19
C GLU A 89 -20.77 19.21 -2.45
N LYS A 90 -19.81 18.70 -3.22
CA LYS A 90 -20.07 17.87 -4.42
C LYS A 90 -20.52 16.45 -4.08
N ALA A 91 -20.44 16.04 -2.82
CA ALA A 91 -20.87 14.72 -2.38
C ALA A 91 -22.39 14.56 -2.54
N VAL A 92 -22.80 13.46 -3.14
CA VAL A 92 -24.23 13.12 -3.28
C VAL A 92 -24.78 12.81 -1.90
N LYS A 93 -25.81 13.57 -1.49
CA LYS A 93 -26.51 13.35 -0.21
C LYS A 93 -27.37 12.09 -0.30
N MET A 94 -27.66 11.51 0.86
CA MET A 94 -28.50 10.30 0.97
C MET A 94 -29.88 10.43 0.30
N LYS A 95 -30.45 11.65 0.23
CA LYS A 95 -31.74 11.91 -0.43
C LYS A 95 -31.70 11.63 -1.93
N ASP A 96 -30.56 11.87 -2.58
CA ASP A 96 -30.36 11.69 -4.03
C ASP A 96 -29.59 10.40 -4.34
N ALA A 97 -29.55 9.47 -3.38
CA ALA A 97 -28.79 8.22 -3.48
C ALA A 97 -29.37 7.23 -4.49
N PHE A 98 -30.65 7.38 -4.86
CA PHE A 98 -31.36 6.45 -5.72
C PHE A 98 -31.80 7.12 -7.02
N CYS A 99 -31.60 6.43 -8.13
CA CYS A 99 -32.10 6.84 -9.44
C CYS A 99 -33.20 5.86 -9.89
N PRO A 100 -34.33 6.37 -10.42
CA PRO A 100 -35.38 5.54 -10.97
C PRO A 100 -34.91 4.90 -12.28
N LEU A 101 -35.11 3.59 -12.41
CA LEU A 101 -34.91 2.85 -13.65
C LEU A 101 -36.20 2.85 -14.48
N ALA A 102 -36.10 2.71 -15.80
CA ALA A 102 -37.25 2.65 -16.70
C ALA A 102 -38.25 1.52 -16.36
N SER A 103 -37.80 0.48 -15.64
CA SER A 103 -38.63 -0.63 -15.14
C SER A 103 -39.36 -0.33 -13.82
N GLY A 104 -39.22 0.87 -13.26
CA GLY A 104 -39.81 1.26 -11.97
C GLY A 104 -38.99 0.85 -10.72
N ALA A 105 -37.94 0.05 -10.89
CA ALA A 105 -37.02 -0.29 -9.80
C ALA A 105 -36.10 0.91 -9.46
N GLN A 106 -35.74 1.06 -8.18
CA GLN A 106 -34.77 2.07 -7.76
C GLN A 106 -33.37 1.46 -7.65
N GLN A 107 -32.39 2.07 -8.31
CA GLN A 107 -30.99 1.67 -8.25
C GLN A 107 -30.16 2.72 -7.51
N ARG A 108 -29.17 2.26 -6.73
CA ARG A 108 -28.19 3.16 -6.12
C ARG A 108 -27.40 3.91 -7.21
N ARG A 109 -27.23 5.21 -7.03
CA ARG A 109 -26.45 6.04 -7.94
C ARG A 109 -24.97 5.72 -7.79
N HIS A 110 -24.29 5.38 -8.89
CA HIS A 110 -22.86 5.09 -8.89
C HIS A 110 -22.09 6.41 -8.93
N THR A 111 -21.58 6.85 -7.78
CA THR A 111 -20.75 8.05 -7.68
C THR A 111 -19.54 7.79 -6.78
N THR A 112 -18.50 8.61 -6.94
CA THR A 112 -17.33 8.70 -6.06
C THR A 112 -16.92 10.16 -5.83
N ALA A 113 -17.73 11.11 -6.29
CA ALA A 113 -17.41 12.53 -6.28
C ALA A 113 -17.57 13.13 -4.88
N GLY A 114 -16.67 14.06 -4.53
CA GLY A 114 -16.73 14.83 -3.29
C GLY A 114 -16.31 14.03 -2.04
N TRP A 115 -15.51 12.98 -2.19
CA TRP A 115 -14.96 12.23 -1.07
C TRP A 115 -13.45 12.09 -1.21
N ASP A 116 -12.72 12.47 -0.16
CA ASP A 116 -11.28 12.30 -0.07
C ASP A 116 -10.93 11.54 1.22
N PHE A 117 -9.83 10.77 1.17
CA PHE A 117 -9.25 10.05 2.29
C PHE A 117 -7.86 10.56 2.59
N TYR A 118 -7.53 10.71 3.86
CA TYR A 118 -6.19 11.03 4.32
C TYR A 118 -5.44 9.74 4.62
N ILE A 119 -4.28 9.59 3.99
CA ILE A 119 -3.55 8.33 3.95
C ILE A 119 -2.17 8.55 4.51
N THR A 120 -1.74 7.63 5.36
CA THR A 120 -0.35 7.46 5.74
C THR A 120 0.25 6.33 4.93
N TRP A 121 1.38 6.62 4.30
CA TRP A 121 2.15 5.69 3.51
C TRP A 121 3.27 5.10 4.36
N LYS A 122 3.75 3.91 4.00
CA LYS A 122 4.86 3.26 4.72
C LYS A 122 6.18 4.01 4.67
N ASP A 123 6.32 4.97 3.74
CA ASP A 123 7.47 5.88 3.68
C ASP A 123 7.34 7.06 4.66
N GLY A 124 6.29 7.09 5.48
CA GLY A 124 5.99 8.19 6.41
C GLY A 124 5.43 9.43 5.72
N SER A 125 5.18 9.38 4.41
CA SER A 125 4.46 10.44 3.72
C SER A 125 2.96 10.37 4.00
N SER A 126 2.27 11.50 3.84
CA SER A 126 0.83 11.55 4.03
C SER A 126 0.20 12.62 3.15
N ASN A 127 -0.95 12.30 2.57
CA ASN A 127 -1.68 13.18 1.67
C ASN A 127 -3.18 12.83 1.59
N TRP A 128 -3.95 13.78 1.08
CA TRP A 128 -5.36 13.58 0.74
C TRP A 128 -5.46 13.00 -0.67
N ILE A 129 -6.24 11.91 -0.82
CA ILE A 129 -6.45 11.22 -2.10
C ILE A 129 -7.95 11.07 -2.34
N PRO A 130 -8.43 11.37 -3.56
CA PRO A 130 -9.84 11.20 -3.88
C PRO A 130 -10.26 9.74 -3.85
N LEU A 131 -11.51 9.50 -3.45
CA LEU A 131 -12.10 8.15 -3.36
C LEU A 131 -12.05 7.39 -4.69
N LYS A 132 -12.11 8.10 -5.82
CA LYS A 132 -12.01 7.48 -7.15
C LYS A 132 -10.72 6.67 -7.29
N ASP A 133 -9.58 7.28 -6.97
CA ASP A 133 -8.26 6.66 -7.14
C ASP A 133 -8.04 5.57 -6.08
N MET A 134 -8.55 5.81 -4.87
CA MET A 134 -8.48 4.86 -3.76
C MET A 134 -9.27 3.58 -4.00
N LYS A 135 -10.46 3.70 -4.59
CA LYS A 135 -11.28 2.54 -4.97
C LYS A 135 -10.59 1.69 -6.05
N GLU A 136 -9.82 2.30 -6.94
CA GLU A 136 -9.11 1.57 -8.00
C GLU A 136 -7.85 0.88 -7.47
N SER A 137 -7.14 1.54 -6.55
CA SER A 137 -5.83 1.09 -6.05
C SER A 137 -5.93 0.20 -4.80
N PHE A 138 -6.70 0.63 -3.79
CA PHE A 138 -6.81 0.00 -2.47
C PHE A 138 -8.28 -0.26 -2.06
N PRO A 139 -9.08 -0.99 -2.86
CA PRO A 139 -10.51 -1.15 -2.60
C PRO A 139 -10.83 -1.92 -1.31
N ILE A 140 -9.96 -2.84 -0.89
CA ILE A 140 -10.22 -3.71 0.28
C ILE A 140 -10.04 -2.91 1.56
N GLU A 141 -8.97 -2.12 1.62
CA GLU A 141 -8.60 -1.27 2.73
C GLU A 141 -9.66 -0.18 2.95
N VAL A 142 -10.11 0.46 1.87
CA VAL A 142 -11.22 1.43 1.92
C VAL A 142 -12.50 0.75 2.40
N ALA A 143 -12.80 -0.48 1.94
CA ALA A 143 -13.99 -1.19 2.40
C ALA A 143 -13.95 -1.50 3.90
N ASN A 144 -12.80 -1.94 4.41
CA ASN A 144 -12.62 -2.21 5.84
C ASN A 144 -12.73 -0.92 6.66
N TYR A 145 -12.09 0.17 6.21
CA TYR A 145 -12.17 1.47 6.86
C TYR A 145 -13.60 2.01 6.89
N ALA A 146 -14.32 1.92 5.78
CA ALA A 146 -15.69 2.42 5.70
C ALA A 146 -16.63 1.68 6.66
N ILE A 147 -16.46 0.36 6.81
CA ILE A 147 -17.22 -0.46 7.76
C ILE A 147 -16.85 -0.10 9.20
N SER A 148 -15.57 0.12 9.51
CA SER A 148 -15.13 0.44 10.88
C SER A 148 -15.58 1.84 11.31
N LYS A 149 -15.67 2.79 10.38
CA LYS A 149 -16.13 4.17 10.64
C LYS A 149 -17.63 4.39 10.46
N GLY A 150 -18.38 3.39 9.98
CA GLY A 150 -19.83 3.50 9.81
C GLY A 150 -20.29 4.29 8.57
N ILE A 151 -19.41 4.53 7.60
CA ILE A 151 -19.70 5.30 6.37
C ILE A 151 -20.04 4.40 5.17
N GLN A 152 -20.22 3.10 5.38
CA GLN A 152 -20.50 2.14 4.31
C GLN A 152 -21.81 2.39 3.56
N ASP A 153 -22.77 3.08 4.19
CA ASP A 153 -24.09 3.36 3.62
C ASP A 153 -24.12 4.63 2.76
N GLU A 154 -23.03 5.41 2.75
CA GLU A 154 -22.93 6.63 1.98
C GLU A 154 -23.05 6.35 0.46
N PRO A 155 -23.74 7.21 -0.32
CA PRO A 155 -24.03 6.95 -1.73
C PRO A 155 -22.77 6.73 -2.58
N ALA A 156 -21.64 7.33 -2.21
CA ALA A 156 -20.37 7.19 -2.91
C ALA A 156 -19.73 5.79 -2.75
N ILE A 157 -20.12 5.08 -1.68
CA ILE A 157 -19.42 3.90 -1.18
C ILE A 157 -20.32 2.65 -1.28
N ALA A 158 -21.59 2.81 -0.95
CA ALA A 158 -22.51 1.73 -0.65
C ALA A 158 -22.83 0.79 -1.83
N TRP A 159 -22.62 1.26 -3.07
CA TRP A 159 -22.91 0.48 -4.28
C TRP A 159 -21.83 -0.57 -4.61
N TRP A 160 -20.61 -0.44 -4.08
CA TRP A 160 -19.49 -1.33 -4.45
C TRP A 160 -18.84 -2.07 -3.27
N ILE A 161 -18.89 -1.54 -2.04
CA ILE A 161 -18.33 -2.22 -0.86
C ILE A 161 -18.81 -3.67 -0.71
N PRO A 162 -20.12 -3.99 -0.81
CA PRO A 162 -20.58 -5.35 -0.62
C PRO A 162 -19.94 -6.36 -1.60
N HIS A 163 -19.65 -5.89 -2.82
CA HIS A 163 -18.98 -6.71 -3.83
C HIS A 163 -17.51 -6.98 -3.47
N ILE A 164 -16.79 -5.97 -2.97
CA ILE A 164 -15.39 -6.11 -2.55
C ILE A 164 -15.26 -7.04 -1.35
N VAL A 165 -16.09 -6.88 -0.32
CA VAL A 165 -16.09 -7.76 0.86
C VAL A 165 -16.37 -9.21 0.47
N ARG A 166 -17.31 -9.44 -0.45
CA ARG A 166 -17.60 -10.79 -0.98
C ARG A 166 -16.40 -11.36 -1.74
N LYS A 167 -15.73 -10.55 -2.57
CA LYS A 167 -14.54 -10.94 -3.33
C LYS A 167 -13.37 -11.27 -2.39
N GLN A 168 -13.16 -10.47 -1.35
CA GLN A 168 -12.16 -10.70 -0.30
C GLN A 168 -12.42 -12.03 0.43
N LYS A 169 -13.65 -12.28 0.89
CA LYS A 169 -14.04 -13.56 1.51
C LYS A 169 -13.80 -14.76 0.59
N ARG A 170 -14.17 -14.63 -0.70
CA ARG A 170 -13.92 -15.67 -1.71
C ARG A 170 -12.42 -15.93 -1.89
N PHE A 171 -11.60 -14.89 -1.93
CA PHE A 171 -10.15 -15.03 -2.06
C PHE A 171 -9.53 -15.69 -0.82
N LEU A 172 -9.88 -15.23 0.38
CA LEU A 172 -9.45 -15.84 1.65
C LEU A 172 -9.84 -17.32 1.74
N GLY A 173 -11.04 -17.68 1.28
CA GLY A 173 -11.47 -19.07 1.18
C GLY A 173 -10.58 -19.92 0.27
N LYS A 174 -10.10 -19.36 -0.85
CA LYS A 174 -9.18 -20.04 -1.78
C LYS A 174 -7.75 -20.12 -1.25
N VAL A 175 -7.25 -19.08 -0.56
CA VAL A 175 -5.90 -19.09 0.02
C VAL A 175 -5.76 -20.19 1.07
N LYS A 176 -6.78 -20.40 1.91
CA LYS A 176 -6.80 -21.49 2.89
C LYS A 176 -6.74 -22.89 2.24
N LEU A 177 -7.18 -23.02 0.99
CA LEU A 177 -7.15 -24.27 0.23
C LEU A 177 -5.84 -24.48 -0.55
N LYS A 178 -4.93 -23.50 -0.57
CA LYS A 178 -3.52 -23.71 -0.99
C LYS A 178 -2.76 -24.44 0.12
N TYR A 179 -3.27 -25.61 0.42
CA TYR A 179 -2.64 -26.66 1.19
C TYR A 179 -1.46 -27.20 0.39
N TRP A 180 -0.39 -27.62 1.05
CA TRP A 180 0.76 -28.22 0.36
C TRP A 180 0.29 -29.43 -0.47
N ASP A 181 0.45 -29.38 -1.79
CA ASP A 181 0.06 -30.46 -2.72
C ASP A 181 0.77 -31.79 -2.42
N CYS A 182 1.88 -31.74 -1.67
CA CYS A 182 2.69 -32.91 -1.36
C CYS A 182 2.21 -33.58 -0.06
N THR A 183 1.50 -34.70 -0.17
CA THR A 183 1.15 -35.58 0.95
C THR A 183 2.34 -36.42 1.43
N HIS A 184 3.34 -36.63 0.56
CA HIS A 184 4.51 -37.46 0.81
C HIS A 184 5.79 -36.73 0.40
N LYS A 185 6.80 -36.67 1.26
CA LYS A 185 8.13 -36.16 0.92
C LYS A 185 9.11 -37.32 0.97
N TYR A 186 9.85 -37.53 -0.12
CA TYR A 186 10.75 -38.68 -0.29
C TYR A 186 10.07 -40.05 -0.05
N GLY A 187 8.80 -40.18 -0.45
CA GLY A 187 8.02 -41.41 -0.27
C GLY A 187 7.42 -41.62 1.12
N ILE A 188 7.72 -40.75 2.09
CA ILE A 188 7.16 -40.82 3.45
C ILE A 188 6.01 -39.83 3.58
N ARG A 189 4.86 -40.30 4.09
CA ARG A 189 3.69 -39.43 4.36
C ARG A 189 4.04 -38.43 5.46
N ILE A 190 3.84 -37.13 5.19
CA ILE A 190 4.07 -36.07 6.18
C ILE A 190 2.78 -35.80 6.95
N GLN A 191 2.87 -35.94 8.27
CA GLN A 191 1.88 -35.54 9.27
C GLN A 191 1.65 -34.02 9.28
N LYS A 192 0.38 -33.61 9.43
CA LYS A 192 0.00 -32.18 9.51
C LYS A 192 -0.64 -31.81 10.84
N SER A 193 -0.97 -32.80 11.65
CA SER A 193 -1.45 -32.63 13.01
C SER A 193 -0.88 -33.73 13.90
N ILE A 194 -0.86 -33.51 15.21
CA ILE A 194 -0.41 -34.51 16.19
C ILE A 194 -1.26 -35.78 16.08
N LYS A 195 -2.57 -35.66 15.82
CA LYS A 195 -3.46 -36.81 15.62
C LYS A 195 -3.05 -37.64 14.40
N GLU A 196 -2.74 -36.98 13.28
CA GLU A 196 -2.28 -37.65 12.06
C GLU A 196 -0.90 -38.30 12.24
N ALA A 197 -0.01 -37.69 13.02
CA ALA A 197 1.28 -38.28 13.38
C ALA A 197 1.09 -39.63 14.10
N ILE A 198 0.20 -39.67 15.09
CA ILE A 198 -0.14 -40.89 15.84
C ILE A 198 -0.78 -41.95 14.93
N GLU A 199 -1.61 -41.55 13.97
CA GLU A 199 -2.21 -42.48 13.01
C GLU A 199 -1.17 -43.08 12.04
N ILE A 200 -0.21 -42.27 11.57
CA ILE A 200 0.89 -42.73 10.70
C ILE A 200 1.79 -43.70 11.47
N ASP A 201 2.18 -43.35 12.69
CA ASP A 201 2.96 -44.20 13.59
C ASP A 201 2.26 -45.56 13.82
N LYS A 202 0.96 -45.54 14.13
CA LYS A 202 0.16 -46.77 14.28
C LYS A 202 0.09 -47.62 13.01
N ALA A 203 0.00 -46.98 11.84
CA ALA A 203 -0.06 -47.69 10.57
C ALA A 203 1.28 -48.32 10.18
N ASN A 204 2.39 -47.67 10.52
CA ASN A 204 3.75 -48.16 10.28
C ASN A 204 4.23 -49.14 11.37
N GLY A 205 3.57 -49.17 12.52
CA GLY A 205 3.97 -49.98 13.69
C GLY A 205 5.16 -49.40 14.44
N ASP A 206 5.42 -48.09 14.30
CA ASP A 206 6.50 -47.36 14.94
C ASP A 206 5.98 -46.15 15.76
N THR A 207 6.88 -45.41 16.39
CA THR A 207 6.58 -44.19 17.18
C THR A 207 7.43 -42.99 16.75
N LEU A 208 8.02 -43.06 15.55
CA LEU A 208 9.06 -42.13 15.11
C LEU A 208 8.57 -40.69 15.04
N TRP A 209 7.32 -40.45 14.61
CA TRP A 209 6.77 -39.09 14.59
C TRP A 209 6.49 -38.56 15.98
N GLN A 210 5.92 -39.37 16.87
CA GLN A 210 5.71 -38.99 18.27
C GLN A 210 7.01 -38.70 19.00
N ASP A 211 8.05 -39.51 18.79
CA ASP A 211 9.35 -39.33 19.42
C ASP A 211 10.02 -38.04 18.92
N SER A 212 9.95 -37.76 17.62
CA SER A 212 10.45 -36.51 17.02
C SER A 212 9.73 -35.27 17.59
N ILE A 213 8.40 -35.32 17.74
CA ILE A 213 7.62 -34.22 18.35
C ILE A 213 8.04 -34.01 19.80
N GLN A 214 8.25 -35.08 20.57
CA GLN A 214 8.69 -34.97 21.96
C GLN A 214 10.12 -34.43 22.09
N MET A 215 11.02 -34.77 21.17
CA MET A 215 12.38 -34.21 21.15
C MET A 215 12.35 -32.71 20.86
N GLU A 216 11.58 -32.27 19.87
CA GLU A 216 11.39 -30.83 19.56
C GLU A 216 10.82 -30.07 20.77
N MET A 217 9.83 -30.65 21.47
CA MET A 217 9.24 -30.04 22.67
C MET A 217 10.19 -30.00 23.88
N LYS A 218 11.24 -30.83 23.90
CA LYS A 218 12.27 -30.85 24.97
C LYS A 218 13.48 -29.95 24.67
N ASN A 219 13.73 -29.65 23.40
CA ASN A 219 14.86 -28.83 22.95
C ASN A 219 14.51 -27.34 22.75
N ASN A 220 13.25 -26.95 22.98
CA ASN A 220 12.81 -25.55 23.12
C ASN A 220 12.70 -25.17 24.60
#